data_AF-A0A8S2XYF5-F1
#
_entry.id   AF-A0A8S2XYF5-F1
#
_cell.length_a   1.000
_cell.length_b   1.000
_cell.length_c   1.000
_cell.angle_alpha   90.00
_cell.angle_beta   90.00
_cell.angle_gamma   90.00
#
_symmetry.space_group_name_H-M   'P 1'
#
loop_
_entity.id
_entity.type
_entity.pdbx_description
1 polymer ?
#
loop_
_entity_poly.entity_id
_entity_poly.type
_entity_poly.pdbx_seq_one_letter_code
_entity_poly.pdbx_strand_id
1 'polypeptide(L)' 'MNHEVGSRARKALVEMGQKAATNEVINKLLSLLDHTNVGVRMSACDILGEIGERAATDEVINKLLILLDDRDDSVI' A
#
# COMPACT_ATOMS: atom_id res chain seq x y z
N MET A 1 8.22 3.59 17.54
CA MET A 1 7.74 4.97 17.29
C MET A 1 7.24 5.21 15.85
N ASN A 2 7.60 4.39 14.84
CA ASN A 2 7.21 4.61 13.44
C ASN A 2 5.77 4.18 13.06
N HIS A 3 5.13 3.31 13.85
CA HIS A 3 3.76 2.85 13.56
C HIS A 3 2.70 3.96 13.66
N GLU A 4 2.93 4.98 14.50
CA GLU A 4 1.93 6.05 14.73
C GLU A 4 1.88 7.03 13.54
N VAL A 5 3.02 7.36 12.95
CA VAL A 5 3.10 8.25 11.77
C VAL A 5 2.50 7.58 10.55
N GLY A 6 2.82 6.30 10.31
CA GLY A 6 2.23 5.52 9.22
C GLY A 6 0.72 5.37 9.33
N SER A 7 0.22 5.08 10.54
CA SER A 7 -1.23 4.97 10.80
C SER A 7 -1.98 6.29 10.56
N ARG A 8 -1.40 7.43 10.97
CA ARG A 8 -1.97 8.76 10.71
C ARG A 8 -1.97 9.11 9.23
N ALA A 9 -0.88 8.84 8.52
CA ALA A 9 -0.78 9.09 7.09
C ALA A 9 -1.79 8.24 6.29
N ARG A 10 -1.91 6.95 6.64
CA ARG A 10 -2.94 6.04 6.10
C ARG A 10 -4.33 6.63 6.28
N LYS A 11 -4.68 6.98 7.53
CA LYS A 11 -6.00 7.53 7.85
C LYS A 11 -6.28 8.83 7.07
N ALA A 12 -5.31 9.72 6.96
CA ALA A 12 -5.47 10.96 6.20
C ALA A 12 -5.73 10.69 4.70
N LEU A 13 -4.99 9.75 4.08
CA LEU A 13 -5.20 9.38 2.68
C LEU A 13 -6.59 8.79 2.44
N VAL A 14 -7.05 7.95 3.36
CA VAL A 14 -8.40 7.36 3.34
C VAL A 14 -9.48 8.44 3.46
N GLU A 15 -9.33 9.35 4.43
CA GLU A 15 -10.29 10.46 4.64
C GLU A 15 -10.34 11.43 3.45
N MET A 16 -9.24 11.58 2.70
CA MET A 16 -9.21 12.35 1.45
C MET A 16 -9.96 11.66 0.29
N GLY A 17 -10.22 10.35 0.41
CA GLY A 17 -11.04 9.57 -0.52
C GLY A 17 -10.58 9.66 -1.97
N GLN A 18 -11.53 9.80 -2.91
CA GLN A 18 -11.25 9.84 -4.36
C GLN A 18 -10.25 10.94 -4.78
N LYS A 19 -10.08 12.01 -3.98
CA LYS A 19 -9.09 13.06 -4.27
C LYS A 19 -7.65 12.59 -4.07
N ALA A 20 -7.42 11.65 -3.15
CA ALA A 20 -6.11 11.05 -2.93
C ALA A 20 -5.80 9.92 -3.92
N ALA A 21 -6.78 9.42 -4.66
CA ALA A 21 -6.61 8.37 -5.66
C ALA A 21 -5.97 8.89 -6.96
N THR A 22 -4.85 9.59 -6.86
CA THR A 22 -4.08 10.08 -8.01
C THR A 22 -3.02 9.06 -8.41
N ASN A 23 -2.56 9.13 -9.67
CA ASN A 23 -1.47 8.27 -10.14
C ASN A 23 -0.19 8.46 -9.33
N GLU A 24 0.08 9.67 -8.83
CA GLU A 24 1.24 9.94 -7.98
C GLU A 24 1.15 9.17 -6.66
N VAL A 25 -0.02 9.19 -6.00
CA VAL A 25 -0.24 8.46 -4.75
C VAL A 25 -0.17 6.96 -5.00
N ILE A 26 -0.80 6.45 -6.06
CA ILE A 26 -0.76 5.03 -6.43
C ILE A 26 0.69 4.58 -6.69
N ASN A 27 1.47 5.34 -7.46
CA ASN A 27 2.88 5.03 -7.72
C ASN A 27 3.74 5.08 -6.45
N LYS A 28 3.44 6.00 -5.53
CA LYS A 28 4.12 6.04 -4.24
C LYS A 28 3.78 4.81 -3.40
N LEU A 29 2.52 4.41 -3.32
CA LEU A 29 2.09 3.21 -2.62
C LEU A 29 2.74 1.96 -3.20
N LEU A 30 2.83 1.85 -4.53
CA LEU A 30 3.57 0.79 -5.22
C LEU A 30 5.03 0.70 -4.73
N SER A 31 5.73 1.83 -4.61
CA SER A 31 7.11 1.83 -4.08
C SER A 31 7.20 1.40 -2.62
N LEU A 32 6.15 1.62 -1.83
CA LEU A 32 6.10 1.22 -0.42
C LEU A 32 5.84 -0.28 -0.25
N LEU A 33 5.36 -0.97 -1.28
CA LEU A 33 5.22 -2.41 -1.27
C LEU A 33 6.59 -3.14 -1.24
N ASP A 34 7.66 -2.51 -1.73
CA ASP A 34 9.03 -3.04 -1.64
C ASP A 34 9.75 -2.64 -0.34
N HIS A 35 9.04 -2.04 0.62
CA HIS A 35 9.65 -1.53 1.84
C HIS A 35 10.04 -2.67 2.80
N THR A 36 11.21 -2.56 3.45
CA THR A 36 11.73 -3.59 4.37
C THR A 36 10.86 -3.82 5.59
N ASN A 37 10.18 -2.77 6.07
CA ASN A 37 9.24 -2.85 7.19
C ASN A 37 7.87 -3.40 6.75
N VAL A 38 7.48 -4.56 7.30
CA VAL A 38 6.19 -5.23 7.02
C VAL A 38 4.98 -4.34 7.30
N GLY A 39 5.00 -3.53 8.36
CA GLY A 39 3.91 -2.61 8.69
C GLY A 39 3.69 -1.52 7.63
N VAL A 40 4.76 -1.10 6.94
CA VAL A 40 4.67 -0.16 5.82
C VAL A 40 4.07 -0.86 4.60
N ARG A 41 4.50 -2.09 4.29
CA ARG A 41 3.93 -2.88 3.19
C ARG A 41 2.43 -3.12 3.39
N MET A 42 2.03 -3.57 4.58
CA MET A 42 0.63 -3.79 4.93
C MET A 42 -0.20 -2.51 4.79
N SER A 43 0.31 -1.37 5.29
CA SER A 43 -0.39 -0.09 5.16
C SER A 43 -0.58 0.30 3.69
N ALA A 44 0.40 0.03 2.83
CA ALA A 44 0.29 0.32 1.41
C ALA A 44 -0.75 -0.58 0.71
N CYS A 45 -0.78 -1.88 1.03
CA CYS A 45 -1.83 -2.80 0.57
C CYS A 45 -3.23 -2.33 0.98
N ASP A 46 -3.41 -1.96 2.25
CA ASP A 46 -4.69 -1.48 2.77
C ASP A 46 -5.17 -0.25 2.00
N ILE A 47 -4.30 0.75 1.81
CA ILE A 47 -4.67 1.99 1.10
C ILE A 47 -5.00 1.70 -0.37
N LEU A 48 -4.23 0.84 -1.05
CA LEU A 48 -4.53 0.45 -2.43
C LEU A 48 -5.90 -0.24 -2.53
N GLY A 49 -6.23 -1.11 -1.57
CA GLY A 49 -7.55 -1.73 -1.47
C GLY A 49 -8.68 -0.72 -1.23
N GLU A 50 -8.45 0.26 -0.36
CA GLU A 50 -9.43 1.33 -0.08
C GLU A 50 -9.61 2.31 -1.26
N ILE A 51 -8.56 2.54 -2.08
CA ILE A 51 -8.67 3.29 -3.33
C ILE A 51 -9.56 2.57 -4.36
N GLY A 52 -9.55 1.23 -4.34
CA GLY A 52 -10.42 0.39 -5.16
C GLY A 52 -10.11 0.47 -6.66
N GLU A 53 -11.15 0.62 -7.50
CA GLU A 53 -11.07 0.52 -8.96
C GLU A 53 -9.99 1.43 -9.59
N ARG A 54 -9.75 2.62 -9.02
CA ARG A 54 -8.71 3.53 -9.53
C ARG A 54 -7.29 2.95 -9.39
N ALA A 55 -7.04 2.15 -8.35
CA ALA A 55 -5.77 1.48 -8.11
C ALA A 55 -5.69 0.13 -8.83
N ALA A 56 -6.77 -0.39 -9.41
CA ALA A 56 -6.81 -1.70 -10.06
C ALA A 56 -6.18 -1.68 -11.46
N THR A 57 -4.95 -1.16 -11.58
CA THR A 57 -4.14 -1.23 -12.80
C THR A 57 -3.38 -2.55 -12.85
N ASP A 58 -3.01 -2.99 -14.05
CA ASP A 58 -2.24 -4.23 -14.24
C ASP A 58 -0.92 -4.21 -13.44
N GLU A 59 -0.27 -3.06 -13.33
CA GLU A 59 0.95 -2.90 -12.54
C GLU A 59 0.71 -3.18 -11.05
N VAL A 60 -0.34 -2.59 -10.48
CA VAL A 60 -0.72 -2.80 -9.07
C VAL A 60 -1.11 -4.24 -8.81
N ILE A 61 -1.95 -4.81 -9.68
CA ILE A 61 -2.39 -6.20 -9.56
C ILE A 61 -1.19 -7.15 -9.63
N ASN A 62 -0.31 -6.99 -10.62
CA ASN A 62 0.88 -7.83 -10.75
C ASN A 62 1.80 -7.71 -9.54
N LYS A 63 2.00 -6.49 -9.01
CA LYS A 63 2.83 -6.28 -7.82
C LYS A 63 2.24 -6.96 -6.59
N LEU A 64 0.92 -6.81 -6.37
CA LEU A 64 0.22 -7.47 -5.27
C LEU A 64 0.26 -9.01 -5.40
N LEU A 65 0.15 -9.56 -6.61
CA LEU A 65 0.31 -11.00 -6.86
C LEU A 65 1.72 -11.47 -6.51
N ILE A 66 2.76 -10.72 -6.89
CA ILE A 66 4.15 -11.03 -6.50
C ILE A 66 4.30 -11.05 -4.98
N LEU A 67 3.66 -10.13 -4.26
CA LEU A 67 3.68 -10.11 -2.78
C LEU A 67 2.93 -11.28 -2.13
N LEU A 68 1.94 -11.86 -2.81
CA LEU A 68 1.26 -13.07 -2.33
C LEU A 68 2.12 -14.32 -2.52
N ASP A 69 2.94 -14.35 -3.58
CA ASP A 69 3.91 -15.42 -3.86
C ASP A 69 5.22 -15.25 -3.07
N ASP A 70 5.53 -14.02 -2.67
CA ASP A 70 6.55 -13.71 -1.68
C ASP A 70 6.08 -14.30 -0.35
N ARG A 71 6.35 -15.59 -0.18
CA ARG A 71 6.30 -16.25 1.12
C ARG A 71 7.19 -15.41 2.01
N ASP A 72 6.56 -14.58 2.82
CA ASP A 72 7.16 -13.90 3.95
C ASP A 72 7.62 -15.03 4.90
N ASP A 73 8.70 -15.71 4.54
CA ASP A 73 9.56 -16.55 5.38
C ASP A 73 10.32 -15.60 6.33
N SER A 74 9.59 -14.66 6.94
CA SER A 74 9.87 -14.17 8.27
C SER A 74 9.71 -15.36 9.22
N VAL A 75 10.67 -16.29 9.13
CA VAL A 75 10.89 -17.37 10.08
C VAL A 75 11.11 -16.70 11.42
N ILE A 76 10.12 -16.97 12.28
CA ILE A 76 10.05 -16.85 13.74
C ILE A 76 11.40 -16.86 14.45
#